data_AF-G4RNY6-F1
#
_entry.id   AF-G4RNY6-F1
#
_cell.length_a   1.000
_cell.length_b   1.000
_cell.length_c   1.000
_cell.angle_alpha   90.00
_cell.angle_beta   90.00
_cell.angle_gamma   90.00
#
_symmetry.space_group_name_H-M   'P 1'
#
loop_
_entity.id
_entity.type
_entity.pdbx_description
1 polymer ?
#
loop_
_entity_poly.entity_id
_entity_poly.type
_entity_poly.pdbx_seq_one_letter_code
_entity_poly.pdbx_strand_id
1 'polypeptide(L)'
;MVVIVRYGELAIKRGSTRREMEELLIRAIREATSECGTSTMRREPGRIFIYSENDECVAARAARVFGVVSASPAHETTFDSLEELARWAAGLWAKEVAGRKFAVRAHRVGVHNFTSRDVAARVGALLAEAGGKVDLERPDVELYIEVRANRAYAFDKEYRGPGGLPLGSEGKVLALVSGGIDSPVAAWYIMRRGAYADILHCNLGGSLALSATLKVIERLLEWSYGYNARVYVADCAKIADSIRRNIDSHLWSIAFKRALYRLAEVIARRAKAQAIVTGESLGQVSSQTLQALSAVEKDIDMPVLRPLIGLDKEEIVEAAKRIGTYELSTQVPEYCAIFSREPRRWASTAEIEAIDLALWDIIQATATEAKVYKKTELREVATSLSSEAHSVVIDQPPPGAVIVDLRDEESYAKWHLPGAVRVDVDKVFDFVEKMGRDNVYVFYCYTGGLSADVAERLRKSGYKAYSLLRKS
;
A
#
# COMPACT_ATOMS: atom_id res chain seq x y z
N MET A 1 -17.78 -24.30 -14.77
CA MET A 1 -16.54 -23.71 -15.32
C MET A 1 -15.45 -23.80 -14.26
N VAL A 2 -14.18 -23.65 -14.63
CA VAL A 2 -13.05 -23.78 -13.71
C VAL A 2 -12.10 -22.60 -13.88
N VAL A 3 -11.56 -22.08 -12.78
CA VAL A 3 -10.47 -21.10 -12.82
C VAL A 3 -9.16 -21.82 -12.57
N ILE A 4 -8.21 -21.64 -13.49
CA ILE A 4 -6.85 -22.13 -13.36
C ILE A 4 -6.00 -21.05 -12.72
N VAL A 5 -5.50 -21.30 -11.51
CA VAL A 5 -4.56 -20.40 -10.82
C VAL A 5 -3.15 -20.94 -10.98
N ARG A 6 -2.28 -20.08 -11.54
CA ARG A 6 -0.85 -20.33 -11.74
C ARG A 6 -0.06 -19.58 -10.69
N TYR A 7 0.92 -20.25 -10.09
CA TYR A 7 1.82 -19.67 -9.10
C TYR A 7 3.27 -20.08 -9.40
N GLY A 8 4.22 -19.19 -9.15
CA GLY A 8 5.60 -19.28 -9.66
C GLY A 8 6.60 -19.84 -8.64
N GLU A 9 7.08 -18.99 -7.74
CA GLU A 9 8.22 -19.24 -6.84
C GLU A 9 8.04 -20.47 -5.92
N LEU A 10 6.80 -20.91 -5.71
CA LEU A 10 6.46 -22.11 -4.94
C LEU A 10 6.96 -23.41 -5.58
N ALA A 11 7.11 -23.45 -6.91
CA ALA A 11 7.53 -24.66 -7.63
C ALA A 11 8.99 -25.07 -7.34
N ILE A 12 9.79 -24.16 -6.77
CA ILE A 12 11.20 -24.38 -6.43
C ILE A 12 11.34 -25.11 -5.07
N LYS A 13 10.33 -25.01 -4.19
CA LYS A 13 10.35 -25.60 -2.84
C LYS A 13 9.83 -27.04 -2.85
N ARG A 14 10.35 -27.89 -1.96
CA ARG A 14 9.98 -29.32 -1.82
C ARG A 14 9.45 -29.62 -0.42
N GLY A 15 8.66 -30.69 -0.29
CA GLY A 15 8.24 -31.21 1.02
C GLY A 15 7.19 -30.37 1.76
N SER A 16 7.28 -30.35 3.09
CA SER A 16 6.31 -29.69 4.00
C SER A 16 6.18 -28.18 3.77
N THR A 17 7.29 -27.48 3.52
CA THR A 17 7.30 -26.03 3.28
C THR A 17 6.42 -25.64 2.09
N ARG A 18 6.46 -26.42 1.00
CA ARG A 18 5.61 -26.17 -0.16
C ARG A 18 4.13 -26.29 0.19
N ARG A 19 3.77 -27.31 0.98
CA ARG A 19 2.39 -27.54 1.41
C ARG A 19 1.86 -26.41 2.29
N GLU A 20 2.66 -25.94 3.24
CA GLU A 20 2.31 -24.81 4.11
C GLU A 20 2.04 -23.53 3.30
N MET A 21 2.89 -23.25 2.31
CA MET A 21 2.71 -22.10 1.44
C MET A 21 1.50 -22.24 0.50
N GLU A 22 1.23 -23.43 -0.03
CA GLU A 22 0.00 -23.71 -0.79
C GLU A 22 -1.26 -23.52 0.08
N GLU A 23 -1.20 -23.89 1.36
CA GLU A 23 -2.29 -23.68 2.33
C GLU A 23 -2.50 -22.20 2.66
N LEU A 24 -1.43 -21.42 2.82
CA LEU A 24 -1.50 -19.95 2.93
C LEU A 24 -2.17 -19.33 1.71
N LEU A 25 -1.71 -19.71 0.51
CA LEU A 25 -2.24 -19.21 -0.76
C LEU A 25 -3.74 -19.52 -0.90
N ILE A 26 -4.16 -20.74 -0.58
CA ILE A 26 -5.57 -21.14 -0.65
C ILE A 26 -6.44 -20.37 0.33
N ARG A 27 -5.97 -20.12 1.56
CA ARG A 27 -6.71 -19.30 2.53
C ARG A 27 -6.90 -17.87 2.00
N ALA A 28 -5.84 -17.27 1.45
CA ALA A 28 -5.91 -15.93 0.89
C ALA A 28 -6.83 -15.87 -0.34
N ILE A 29 -6.78 -16.86 -1.24
CA ILE A 29 -7.70 -16.94 -2.39
C ILE A 29 -9.14 -17.07 -1.92
N ARG A 30 -9.44 -17.94 -0.94
CA ARG A 30 -10.81 -18.08 -0.41
C ARG A 30 -11.35 -16.77 0.15
N GLU A 31 -10.52 -16.02 0.88
CA GLU A 31 -10.91 -14.68 1.36
C GLU A 31 -11.19 -13.74 0.18
N ALA A 32 -10.27 -13.67 -0.78
CA ALA A 32 -10.39 -12.79 -1.94
C ALA A 32 -11.62 -13.08 -2.80
N THR A 33 -12.02 -14.35 -2.92
CA THR A 33 -13.13 -14.80 -3.76
C THR A 33 -14.44 -14.96 -2.99
N SER A 34 -14.50 -14.61 -1.70
CA SER A 34 -15.67 -14.84 -0.85
C SER A 34 -16.93 -14.12 -1.34
N GLU A 35 -16.79 -12.94 -1.93
CA GLU A 35 -17.87 -12.16 -2.53
C GLU A 35 -18.36 -12.70 -3.89
N CYS A 36 -17.62 -13.63 -4.52
CA CYS A 36 -17.98 -14.18 -5.83
C CYS A 36 -18.96 -15.37 -5.74
N GLY A 37 -19.34 -15.80 -4.53
CA GLY A 37 -20.21 -16.94 -4.28
C GLY A 37 -19.44 -18.22 -3.92
N THR A 38 -20.16 -19.34 -3.89
CA THR A 38 -19.59 -20.64 -3.48
C THR A 38 -18.58 -21.14 -4.50
N SER A 39 -17.45 -21.65 -4.00
CA SER A 39 -16.45 -22.31 -4.84
C SER A 39 -15.84 -23.51 -4.14
N THR A 40 -15.37 -24.49 -4.93
CA THR A 40 -14.58 -25.61 -4.44
C THR A 40 -13.19 -25.59 -5.07
N MET A 41 -12.16 -26.00 -4.33
CA MET A 41 -10.78 -25.90 -4.79
C MET A 41 -10.11 -27.27 -4.84
N ARG A 42 -9.55 -27.62 -6.01
CA ARG A 42 -8.71 -28.79 -6.20
C ARG A 42 -7.25 -28.35 -6.33
N ARG A 43 -6.39 -28.96 -5.53
CA ARG A 43 -4.93 -28.77 -5.60
C ARG A 43 -4.32 -29.83 -6.51
N GLU A 44 -3.45 -29.40 -7.40
CA GLU A 44 -2.57 -30.28 -8.16
C GLU A 44 -1.14 -29.71 -8.15
N PRO A 45 -0.11 -30.53 -8.39
CA PRO A 45 1.25 -30.01 -8.49
C PRO A 45 1.37 -28.85 -9.50
N GLY A 46 1.63 -27.66 -8.98
CA GLY A 46 1.86 -26.43 -9.76
C GLY A 46 0.61 -25.68 -10.18
N ARG A 47 -0.59 -26.12 -9.76
CA ARG A 47 -1.87 -25.46 -10.05
C ARG A 47 -2.85 -25.53 -8.88
N ILE A 48 -3.70 -24.52 -8.78
CA ILE A 48 -4.95 -24.60 -8.02
C ILE A 48 -6.08 -24.43 -9.02
N PHE A 49 -7.04 -25.34 -9.00
CA PHE A 49 -8.26 -25.28 -9.79
C PHE A 49 -9.41 -24.86 -8.88
N ILE A 50 -10.18 -23.86 -9.29
CA ILE A 50 -11.31 -23.34 -8.52
C ILE A 50 -12.58 -23.53 -9.35
N TYR A 51 -13.50 -24.33 -8.85
CA TYR A 51 -14.80 -24.57 -9.49
C TYR A 51 -15.82 -23.60 -8.92
N SER A 52 -16.43 -22.80 -9.78
CA SER A 52 -17.48 -21.85 -9.43
C SER A 52 -18.40 -21.58 -10.62
N GLU A 53 -19.60 -21.09 -10.32
CA GLU A 53 -20.54 -20.57 -11.31
C GLU A 53 -20.15 -19.16 -11.80
N ASN A 54 -19.42 -18.40 -10.98
CA ASN A 54 -18.95 -17.04 -11.29
C ASN A 54 -17.43 -17.00 -11.45
N ASP A 55 -16.94 -17.72 -12.45
CA ASP A 55 -15.51 -17.94 -12.69
C ASP A 55 -14.76 -16.68 -13.11
N GLU A 56 -15.40 -15.75 -13.83
CA GLU A 56 -14.81 -14.43 -14.17
C GLU A 56 -14.52 -13.61 -12.90
N CYS A 57 -15.48 -13.50 -11.97
CA CYS A 57 -15.25 -12.83 -10.68
C CYS A 57 -14.13 -13.51 -9.89
N VAL A 58 -14.19 -14.85 -9.81
CA VAL A 58 -13.18 -15.65 -9.09
C VAL A 58 -11.79 -15.45 -9.69
N ALA A 59 -11.65 -15.44 -11.01
CA ALA A 59 -10.37 -15.24 -11.68
C ALA A 59 -9.80 -13.84 -11.41
N ALA A 60 -10.62 -12.79 -11.59
CA ALA A 60 -10.20 -11.41 -11.33
C ALA A 60 -9.77 -11.20 -9.86
N ARG A 61 -10.51 -11.77 -8.89
CA ARG A 61 -10.20 -11.64 -7.47
C ARG A 61 -9.00 -12.50 -7.05
N ALA A 62 -8.92 -13.75 -7.52
CA ALA A 62 -7.79 -14.63 -7.23
C ALA A 62 -6.46 -14.05 -7.76
N ALA A 63 -6.49 -13.37 -8.92
CA ALA A 63 -5.31 -12.69 -9.46
C ALA A 63 -4.77 -11.58 -8.54
N ARG A 64 -5.57 -11.00 -7.63
CA ARG A 64 -5.09 -9.97 -6.68
C ARG A 64 -4.32 -10.54 -5.47
N VAL A 65 -4.12 -11.85 -5.39
CA VAL A 65 -3.48 -12.51 -4.23
C VAL A 65 -1.97 -12.67 -4.44
N PHE A 66 -1.17 -12.30 -3.44
CA PHE A 66 0.28 -12.54 -3.45
C PHE A 66 0.62 -14.04 -3.57
N GLY A 67 1.59 -14.36 -4.44
CA GLY A 67 1.90 -15.72 -4.85
C GLY A 67 1.23 -16.15 -6.16
N VAL A 68 0.13 -15.51 -6.57
CA VAL A 68 -0.54 -15.78 -7.84
C VAL A 68 0.17 -15.04 -8.98
N VAL A 69 0.63 -15.79 -9.98
CA VAL A 69 1.19 -15.25 -11.23
C VAL A 69 0.08 -14.91 -12.21
N SER A 70 -0.90 -15.79 -12.35
CA SER A 70 -2.09 -15.51 -13.14
C SER A 70 -3.27 -16.40 -12.77
N ALA A 71 -4.48 -15.95 -13.10
CA ALA A 71 -5.71 -16.71 -12.99
C ALA A 71 -6.51 -16.62 -14.30
N SER A 72 -6.99 -17.76 -14.80
CA SER A 72 -7.72 -17.84 -16.06
C SER A 72 -9.04 -18.59 -15.88
N PRO A 73 -10.20 -18.00 -16.22
CA PRO A 73 -11.43 -18.76 -16.39
C PRO A 73 -11.27 -19.72 -17.57
N ALA A 74 -11.73 -20.95 -17.41
CA ALA A 74 -11.48 -22.02 -18.37
C ALA A 74 -12.63 -23.03 -18.46
N HIS A 75 -12.72 -23.66 -19.62
CA HIS A 75 -13.53 -24.85 -19.85
C HIS A 75 -12.68 -26.09 -19.56
N GLU A 76 -13.23 -27.07 -18.86
CA GLU A 76 -12.57 -28.36 -18.57
C GLU A 76 -13.30 -29.48 -19.30
N THR A 77 -12.55 -30.41 -19.88
CA THR A 77 -13.07 -31.69 -20.37
C THR A 77 -12.11 -32.83 -20.02
N THR A 78 -12.64 -34.05 -20.04
CA THR A 78 -11.83 -35.25 -20.24
C THR A 78 -11.72 -35.57 -21.72
N PHE A 79 -10.70 -36.32 -22.12
CA PHE A 79 -10.50 -36.78 -23.49
C PHE A 79 -9.76 -38.12 -23.51
N ASP A 80 -10.02 -38.94 -24.52
CA ASP A 80 -9.33 -40.22 -24.74
C ASP A 80 -8.37 -40.17 -25.93
N SER A 81 -8.48 -39.13 -26.79
CA SER A 81 -7.60 -38.94 -27.94
C SER A 81 -7.30 -37.47 -28.23
N LEU A 82 -6.18 -37.22 -28.92
CA LEU A 82 -5.82 -35.88 -29.42
C LEU A 82 -6.94 -35.29 -30.29
N GLU A 83 -7.56 -36.13 -31.09
CA GLU A 83 -8.59 -35.72 -32.03
C GLU A 83 -9.87 -35.26 -31.33
N GLU A 84 -10.29 -35.97 -30.28
CA GLU A 84 -11.42 -35.58 -29.43
C GLU A 84 -11.15 -34.24 -28.72
N LEU A 85 -9.98 -34.10 -28.10
CA LEU A 85 -9.54 -32.85 -27.48
C LEU A 85 -9.59 -31.70 -28.48
N ALA A 86 -9.06 -31.91 -29.68
CA ALA A 86 -8.98 -30.88 -30.70
C ALA A 86 -10.36 -30.41 -31.17
N ARG A 87 -11.29 -31.34 -31.40
CA ARG A 87 -12.67 -31.00 -31.77
C ARG A 87 -13.40 -30.26 -30.67
N TRP A 88 -13.25 -30.70 -29.42
CA TRP A 88 -13.84 -30.03 -28.27
C TRP A 88 -13.33 -28.58 -28.17
N ALA A 89 -12.01 -28.38 -28.18
CA ALA A 89 -11.42 -27.05 -28.08
C ALA A 89 -11.80 -26.15 -29.27
N ALA A 90 -11.77 -26.69 -30.50
CA ALA A 90 -12.18 -25.95 -31.69
C ALA A 90 -13.67 -25.53 -31.62
N GLY A 91 -14.54 -26.40 -31.09
CA GLY A 91 -15.96 -26.09 -30.92
C GLY A 91 -16.25 -24.92 -29.98
N LEU A 92 -15.36 -24.62 -29.03
CA LEU A 92 -15.50 -23.47 -28.14
C LEU A 92 -15.22 -22.13 -28.85
N TRP A 93 -14.25 -22.12 -29.78
CA TRP A 93 -13.71 -20.88 -30.34
C TRP A 93 -13.97 -20.68 -31.84
N ALA A 94 -14.55 -21.66 -32.54
CA ALA A 94 -14.78 -21.58 -33.99
C ALA A 94 -15.48 -20.28 -34.43
N LYS A 95 -16.46 -19.81 -33.66
CA LYS A 95 -17.16 -18.55 -33.92
C LYS A 95 -16.30 -17.32 -33.62
N GLU A 96 -15.48 -17.38 -32.57
CA GLU A 96 -14.65 -16.27 -32.10
C GLU A 96 -13.48 -15.96 -33.06
N VAL A 97 -12.94 -16.99 -33.72
CA VAL A 97 -11.80 -16.85 -34.65
C VAL A 97 -12.20 -16.57 -36.09
N ALA A 98 -13.48 -16.73 -36.45
CA ALA A 98 -13.92 -16.57 -37.83
C ALA A 98 -13.58 -15.16 -38.37
N GLY A 99 -12.80 -15.12 -39.46
CA GLY A 99 -12.34 -13.87 -40.07
C GLY A 99 -11.21 -13.14 -39.32
N ARG A 100 -10.66 -13.72 -38.25
CA ARG A 100 -9.62 -13.11 -37.39
C ARG A 100 -8.33 -13.91 -37.41
N LYS A 101 -7.25 -13.24 -37.03
CA LYS A 101 -5.95 -13.88 -36.80
C LYS A 101 -5.90 -14.51 -35.41
N PHE A 102 -5.43 -15.74 -35.31
CA PHE A 102 -5.32 -16.43 -34.02
C PHE A 102 -4.03 -17.21 -33.85
N ALA A 103 -3.67 -17.47 -32.59
CA ALA A 103 -2.60 -18.38 -32.21
C ALA A 103 -3.07 -19.35 -31.14
N VAL A 104 -2.77 -20.65 -31.30
CA VAL A 104 -3.01 -21.66 -30.27
C VAL A 104 -1.74 -21.90 -29.47
N ARG A 105 -1.80 -21.67 -28.16
CA ARG A 105 -0.72 -21.85 -27.20
C ARG A 105 -1.03 -23.05 -26.31
N ALA A 106 -0.46 -24.20 -26.64
CA ALA A 106 -0.67 -25.42 -25.87
C ALA A 106 0.48 -25.67 -24.88
N HIS A 107 0.15 -26.10 -23.66
CA HIS A 107 1.09 -26.55 -22.65
C HIS A 107 0.66 -27.91 -22.10
N ARG A 108 1.58 -28.88 -22.04
CA ARG A 108 1.29 -30.26 -21.64
C ARG A 108 2.14 -30.67 -20.45
N VAL A 109 1.51 -31.29 -19.46
CA VAL A 109 2.18 -31.86 -18.28
C VAL A 109 1.80 -33.34 -18.17
N GLY A 110 2.80 -34.21 -18.02
CA GLY A 110 2.63 -35.67 -17.90
C GLY A 110 3.13 -36.46 -19.12
N VAL A 111 2.65 -37.69 -19.30
CA VAL A 111 3.06 -38.61 -20.38
C VAL A 111 1.88 -38.82 -21.35
N HIS A 112 2.10 -38.55 -22.63
CA HIS A 112 1.09 -38.66 -23.69
C HIS A 112 1.80 -39.11 -24.98
N ASN A 113 1.05 -39.69 -25.92
CA ASN A 113 1.54 -40.06 -27.26
C ASN A 113 1.57 -38.88 -28.25
N PHE A 114 1.32 -37.65 -27.78
CA PHE A 114 1.36 -36.41 -28.56
C PHE A 114 2.11 -35.30 -27.79
N THR A 115 2.59 -34.31 -28.51
CA THR A 115 3.28 -33.13 -27.99
C THR A 115 2.34 -31.92 -27.87
N SER A 116 2.77 -30.87 -27.17
CA SER A 116 2.04 -29.60 -27.16
C SER A 116 1.93 -28.99 -28.56
N ARG A 117 2.93 -29.20 -29.43
CA ARG A 117 2.91 -28.73 -30.81
C ARG A 117 1.82 -29.47 -31.60
N ASP A 118 1.64 -30.77 -31.37
CA ASP A 118 0.59 -31.56 -32.04
C ASP A 118 -0.80 -31.07 -31.64
N VAL A 119 -1.01 -30.76 -30.35
CA VAL A 119 -2.26 -30.14 -29.87
C VAL A 119 -2.52 -28.81 -30.57
N ALA A 120 -1.54 -27.91 -30.55
CA ALA A 120 -1.68 -26.59 -31.17
C ALA A 120 -1.93 -26.68 -32.68
N ALA A 121 -1.21 -27.55 -33.38
CA ALA A 121 -1.35 -27.77 -34.81
C ALA A 121 -2.73 -28.35 -35.16
N ARG A 122 -3.20 -29.36 -34.41
CA ARG A 122 -4.47 -30.01 -34.72
C ARG A 122 -5.67 -29.11 -34.43
N VAL A 123 -5.67 -28.44 -33.28
CA VAL A 123 -6.71 -27.44 -32.95
C VAL A 123 -6.69 -26.29 -33.95
N GLY A 124 -5.48 -25.80 -34.28
CA GLY A 124 -5.31 -24.73 -35.25
C GLY A 124 -5.81 -25.08 -36.65
N ALA A 125 -5.62 -26.32 -37.11
CA ALA A 125 -6.16 -26.78 -38.38
C ALA A 125 -7.70 -26.71 -38.41
N LEU A 126 -8.37 -27.21 -37.37
CA LEU A 126 -9.83 -27.16 -37.26
C LEU A 126 -10.38 -25.74 -37.18
N LEU A 127 -9.69 -24.85 -36.46
CA LEU A 127 -10.06 -23.43 -36.38
C LEU A 127 -9.81 -22.67 -37.69
N ALA A 128 -8.81 -23.07 -38.47
CA ALA A 128 -8.58 -22.54 -39.81
C ALA A 128 -9.67 -22.98 -40.80
N GLU A 129 -10.11 -24.25 -40.72
CA GLU A 129 -11.28 -24.75 -41.46
C GLU A 129 -12.57 -23.99 -41.10
N ALA A 130 -12.69 -23.54 -39.85
CA ALA A 130 -13.79 -22.69 -39.37
C ALA A 130 -13.69 -21.21 -39.81
N GLY A 131 -12.68 -20.84 -40.61
CA GLY A 131 -12.52 -19.50 -41.18
C GLY A 131 -11.56 -18.57 -40.42
N GLY A 132 -10.80 -19.09 -39.45
CA GLY A 132 -9.72 -18.35 -38.80
C GLY A 132 -8.43 -18.33 -39.62
N LYS A 133 -7.55 -17.36 -39.37
CA LYS A 133 -6.21 -17.29 -39.98
C LYS A 133 -5.12 -17.45 -38.92
N VAL A 134 -4.19 -18.37 -39.10
CA VAL A 134 -3.09 -18.55 -38.13
C VAL A 134 -2.08 -17.41 -38.27
N ASP A 135 -1.76 -16.74 -37.15
CA ASP A 135 -0.68 -15.75 -37.02
C ASP A 135 -0.03 -15.90 -35.64
N LEU A 136 1.19 -16.46 -35.59
CA LEU A 136 1.85 -16.78 -34.31
C LEU A 136 2.58 -15.59 -33.69
N GLU A 137 2.80 -14.53 -34.46
CA GLU A 137 3.56 -13.35 -34.05
C GLU A 137 2.62 -12.22 -33.61
N ARG A 138 1.54 -11.99 -34.37
CA ARG A 138 0.57 -10.91 -34.13
C ARG A 138 -0.88 -11.40 -34.28
N PRO A 139 -1.33 -12.32 -33.41
CA PRO A 139 -2.71 -12.76 -33.38
C PRO A 139 -3.66 -11.67 -32.85
N ASP A 140 -4.90 -11.65 -33.35
CA ASP A 140 -6.00 -10.88 -32.76
C ASP A 140 -6.58 -11.60 -31.53
N VAL A 141 -6.42 -12.93 -31.46
CA VAL A 141 -6.88 -13.81 -30.39
C VAL A 141 -5.82 -14.85 -30.05
N GLU A 142 -5.42 -14.92 -28.78
CA GLU A 142 -4.60 -16.04 -28.28
C GLU A 142 -5.48 -17.04 -27.52
N LEU A 143 -5.39 -18.30 -27.94
CA LEU A 143 -6.17 -19.40 -27.40
C LEU A 143 -5.23 -20.35 -26.69
N TYR A 144 -5.50 -20.63 -25.42
CA TYR A 144 -4.61 -21.41 -24.58
C TYR A 144 -5.22 -22.76 -24.20
N ILE A 145 -4.42 -23.81 -24.29
CA ILE A 145 -4.82 -25.17 -23.91
C ILE A 145 -3.80 -25.73 -22.94
N GLU A 146 -4.22 -26.02 -21.70
CA GLU A 146 -3.41 -26.77 -20.74
C GLU A 146 -3.87 -28.23 -20.70
N VAL A 147 -2.98 -29.18 -20.94
CA VAL A 147 -3.26 -30.62 -20.92
C VAL A 147 -2.56 -31.27 -19.73
N ARG A 148 -3.33 -31.97 -18.90
CA ARG A 148 -2.84 -32.65 -17.69
C ARG A 148 -3.51 -34.02 -17.54
N ALA A 149 -2.71 -35.08 -17.66
CA ALA A 149 -3.23 -36.44 -17.74
C ALA A 149 -4.40 -36.53 -18.76
N ASN A 150 -5.54 -37.11 -18.41
CA ASN A 150 -6.69 -37.21 -19.31
C ASN A 150 -7.61 -35.98 -19.29
N ARG A 151 -7.16 -34.82 -18.78
CA ARG A 151 -7.94 -33.57 -18.73
C ARG A 151 -7.32 -32.46 -19.58
N ALA A 152 -8.17 -31.71 -20.26
CA ALA A 152 -7.80 -30.54 -21.01
C ALA A 152 -8.56 -29.31 -20.48
N TYR A 153 -7.85 -28.19 -20.43
CA TYR A 153 -8.40 -26.90 -20.03
C TYR A 153 -8.19 -25.88 -21.13
N ALA A 154 -9.27 -25.29 -21.62
CA ALA A 154 -9.28 -24.31 -22.69
C ALA A 154 -9.66 -22.92 -22.14
N PHE A 155 -8.82 -21.91 -22.37
CA PHE A 155 -9.05 -20.53 -21.94
C PHE A 155 -8.44 -19.53 -22.92
N ASP A 156 -8.99 -18.32 -22.95
CA ASP A 156 -8.59 -17.21 -23.83
C ASP A 156 -8.38 -15.89 -23.06
N LYS A 157 -8.74 -15.88 -21.77
CA LYS A 157 -8.50 -14.77 -20.85
C LYS A 157 -7.48 -15.12 -19.77
N GLU A 158 -6.66 -14.13 -19.44
CA GLU A 158 -5.70 -14.25 -18.34
C GLU A 158 -5.66 -12.97 -17.51
N TYR A 159 -5.99 -13.09 -16.23
CA TYR A 159 -5.81 -12.05 -15.24
C TYR A 159 -4.42 -12.21 -14.62
N ARG A 160 -3.53 -11.25 -14.89
CA ARG A 160 -2.18 -11.25 -14.32
C ARG A 160 -2.22 -10.87 -12.84
N GLY A 161 -1.52 -11.67 -12.03
CA GLY A 161 -1.35 -11.41 -10.61
C GLY A 161 0.00 -10.80 -10.26
N PRO A 162 0.20 -10.45 -8.97
CA PRO A 162 1.42 -9.82 -8.51
C PRO A 162 2.64 -10.77 -8.52
N GLY A 163 2.44 -12.07 -8.62
CA GLY A 163 3.47 -13.08 -8.38
C GLY A 163 3.99 -13.01 -6.94
N GLY A 164 5.28 -13.29 -6.76
CA GLY A 164 5.90 -13.29 -5.42
C GLY A 164 5.59 -14.54 -4.63
N LEU A 165 5.57 -14.41 -3.31
CA LEU A 165 5.33 -15.51 -2.36
C LEU A 165 3.99 -15.32 -1.64
N PRO A 166 3.33 -16.42 -1.21
CA PRO A 166 2.13 -16.33 -0.39
C PRO A 166 2.36 -15.53 0.88
N LEU A 167 1.44 -14.61 1.18
CA LEU A 167 1.51 -13.76 2.35
C LEU A 167 1.57 -14.61 3.63
N GLY A 168 2.53 -14.32 4.51
CA GLY A 168 2.81 -15.05 5.75
C GLY A 168 3.89 -16.12 5.67
N SER A 169 4.44 -16.39 4.48
CA SER A 169 5.53 -17.36 4.31
C SER A 169 6.89 -16.89 4.81
N GLU A 170 7.13 -15.58 4.88
CA GLU A 170 8.41 -14.97 5.25
C GLU A 170 8.30 -14.12 6.53
N GLY A 171 7.53 -14.60 7.50
CA GLY A 171 7.43 -13.98 8.82
C GLY A 171 6.61 -12.69 8.84
N LYS A 172 6.97 -11.76 9.73
CA LYS A 172 6.21 -10.52 9.95
C LYS A 172 7.12 -9.31 10.12
N VAL A 173 6.69 -8.19 9.54
CA VAL A 173 7.38 -6.91 9.61
C VAL A 173 6.46 -5.81 10.13
N LEU A 174 7.05 -4.72 10.62
CA LEU A 174 6.35 -3.46 10.88
C LEU A 174 6.75 -2.45 9.80
N ALA A 175 5.81 -2.06 8.93
CA ALA A 175 6.06 -1.10 7.88
C ALA A 175 5.69 0.32 8.31
N LEU A 176 6.64 1.25 8.17
CA LEU A 176 6.44 2.67 8.35
C LEU A 176 5.73 3.24 7.13
N VAL A 177 4.44 3.58 7.27
CA VAL A 177 3.64 4.14 6.18
C VAL A 177 3.29 5.59 6.47
N SER A 178 3.94 6.49 5.73
CA SER A 178 3.48 7.85 5.51
C SER A 178 2.36 7.85 4.47
N GLY A 179 1.45 8.83 4.52
CA GLY A 179 0.44 9.00 3.48
C GLY A 179 1.01 9.44 2.12
N GLY A 180 2.33 9.60 2.00
CA GLY A 180 3.01 9.87 0.72
C GLY A 180 3.01 8.65 -0.22
N ILE A 181 3.70 8.79 -1.36
CA ILE A 181 3.68 7.82 -2.46
C ILE A 181 4.55 6.59 -2.14
N ASP A 182 5.73 6.82 -1.56
CA ASP A 182 6.80 5.81 -1.51
C ASP A 182 6.51 4.70 -0.49
N SER A 183 6.13 5.07 0.74
CA SER A 183 6.00 4.09 1.82
C SER A 183 4.89 3.03 1.64
N PRO A 184 3.71 3.32 1.05
CA PRO A 184 2.77 2.27 0.67
C PRO A 184 3.37 1.29 -0.35
N VAL A 185 4.15 1.77 -1.32
CA VAL A 185 4.80 0.93 -2.33
C VAL A 185 5.84 0.01 -1.69
N ALA A 186 6.63 0.52 -0.76
CA ALA A 186 7.59 -0.29 0.00
C ALA A 186 6.91 -1.41 0.81
N ALA A 187 5.82 -1.07 1.52
CA ALA A 187 5.01 -2.04 2.25
C ALA A 187 4.37 -3.09 1.32
N TRP A 188 3.96 -2.69 0.12
CA TRP A 188 3.44 -3.62 -0.88
C TRP A 188 4.53 -4.59 -1.39
N TYR A 189 5.74 -4.09 -1.67
CA TYR A 189 6.85 -4.94 -2.12
C TYR A 189 7.26 -5.99 -1.08
N ILE A 190 7.26 -5.64 0.21
CA ILE A 190 7.60 -6.62 1.25
C ILE A 190 6.48 -7.66 1.43
N MET A 191 5.20 -7.24 1.34
CA MET A 191 4.08 -8.19 1.32
C MET A 191 4.15 -9.15 0.14
N ARG A 192 4.55 -8.66 -1.04
CA ARG A 192 4.81 -9.50 -2.23
C ARG A 192 5.93 -10.52 -2.00
N ARG A 193 6.89 -10.24 -1.13
CA ARG A 193 7.90 -11.21 -0.70
C ARG A 193 7.40 -12.15 0.39
N GLY A 194 6.10 -12.18 0.70
CA GLY A 194 5.51 -13.16 1.59
C GLY A 194 5.53 -12.77 3.07
N ALA A 195 5.96 -11.57 3.44
CA ALA A 195 5.93 -11.13 4.84
C ALA A 195 4.57 -10.53 5.21
N TYR A 196 4.02 -10.89 6.37
CA TYR A 196 2.91 -10.11 6.95
C TYR A 196 3.39 -8.70 7.29
N ALA A 197 2.61 -7.68 6.93
CA ALA A 197 2.93 -6.29 7.27
C ALA A 197 1.87 -5.74 8.22
N ASP A 198 2.26 -5.48 9.47
CA ASP A 198 1.56 -4.52 10.31
C ASP A 198 2.09 -3.12 9.98
N ILE A 199 1.25 -2.10 10.16
CA ILE A 199 1.56 -0.73 9.74
C ILE A 199 1.79 0.14 10.99
N LEU A 200 2.82 0.99 10.96
CA LEU A 200 2.97 2.09 11.89
C LEU A 200 2.88 3.41 11.11
N HIS A 201 1.92 4.24 11.50
CA HIS A 201 1.77 5.61 11.05
C HIS A 201 2.06 6.58 12.19
N CYS A 202 2.95 7.53 11.92
CA CYS A 202 3.35 8.60 12.83
C CYS A 202 2.57 9.86 12.45
N ASN A 203 1.51 10.17 13.19
CA ASN A 203 0.62 11.28 12.88
C ASN A 203 1.24 12.60 13.35
N LEU A 204 1.32 13.57 12.43
CA LEU A 204 1.78 14.94 12.68
C LEU A 204 0.72 16.01 12.30
N GLY A 205 -0.38 15.63 11.64
CA GLY A 205 -1.25 16.56 10.92
C GLY A 205 -2.71 16.56 11.38
N GLY A 206 -2.98 16.12 12.61
CA GLY A 206 -4.33 16.11 13.18
C GLY A 206 -5.26 15.05 12.58
N SER A 207 -6.57 15.19 12.81
CA SER A 207 -7.55 14.17 12.40
C SER A 207 -7.81 14.15 10.90
N LEU A 208 -7.73 15.30 10.21
CA LEU A 208 -7.94 15.35 8.75
C LEU A 208 -6.81 14.65 7.99
N ALA A 209 -5.55 14.92 8.33
CA ALA A 209 -4.40 14.26 7.72
C ALA A 209 -4.37 12.76 8.04
N LEU A 210 -4.73 12.40 9.27
CA LEU A 210 -4.87 11.01 9.67
C LEU A 210 -5.94 10.32 8.84
N SER A 211 -7.13 10.91 8.69
CA SER A 211 -8.21 10.36 7.86
C SER A 211 -7.75 10.11 6.41
N ALA A 212 -7.08 11.08 5.79
CA ALA A 212 -6.54 10.93 4.44
C ALA A 212 -5.49 9.81 4.35
N THR A 213 -4.60 9.73 5.34
CA THR A 213 -3.57 8.67 5.40
C THR A 213 -4.18 7.29 5.65
N LEU A 214 -5.20 7.18 6.49
CA LEU A 214 -5.89 5.90 6.74
C LEU A 214 -6.57 5.37 5.46
N LYS A 215 -7.07 6.23 4.57
CA LYS A 215 -7.59 5.82 3.26
C LYS A 215 -6.50 5.23 2.36
N VAL A 216 -5.29 5.80 2.38
CA VAL A 216 -4.12 5.23 1.67
C VAL A 216 -3.76 3.86 2.25
N ILE A 217 -3.72 3.74 3.58
CA ILE A 217 -3.40 2.47 4.26
C ILE A 217 -4.49 1.42 4.02
N GLU A 218 -5.78 1.80 4.04
CA GLU A 218 -6.91 0.92 3.71
C GLU A 218 -6.74 0.34 2.30
N ARG A 219 -6.49 1.21 1.31
CA ARG A 219 -6.26 0.81 -0.08
C ARG A 219 -5.05 -0.11 -0.24
N LEU A 220 -3.95 0.17 0.44
CA LEU A 220 -2.77 -0.71 0.48
C LEU A 220 -3.13 -2.10 1.06
N LEU A 221 -3.85 -2.12 2.18
CA LEU A 221 -4.17 -3.35 2.90
C LEU A 221 -5.26 -4.18 2.21
N GLU A 222 -5.98 -3.66 1.21
CA GLU A 222 -6.82 -4.50 0.33
C GLU A 222 -6.03 -5.67 -0.28
N TRP A 223 -4.72 -5.51 -0.49
CA TRP A 223 -3.83 -6.56 -1.02
C TRP A 223 -3.45 -7.64 0.01
N SER A 224 -3.71 -7.43 1.29
CA SER A 224 -3.28 -8.32 2.39
C SER A 224 -4.21 -9.52 2.64
N TYR A 225 -4.75 -10.14 1.59
CA TYR A 225 -5.65 -11.30 1.73
C TYR A 225 -4.99 -12.42 2.55
N GLY A 226 -5.76 -13.03 3.46
CA GLY A 226 -5.28 -14.01 4.43
C GLY A 226 -4.71 -13.39 5.71
N TYR A 227 -4.71 -12.06 5.84
CA TYR A 227 -4.17 -11.35 7.01
C TYR A 227 -4.96 -10.09 7.38
N ASN A 228 -5.50 -10.07 8.59
CA ASN A 228 -6.11 -8.87 9.17
C ASN A 228 -5.02 -8.03 9.86
N ALA A 229 -4.34 -7.20 9.06
CA ALA A 229 -3.22 -6.38 9.52
C ALA A 229 -3.64 -5.41 10.64
N ARG A 230 -2.70 -5.15 11.55
CA ARG A 230 -2.83 -4.11 12.58
C ARG A 230 -2.23 -2.80 12.09
N VAL A 231 -2.89 -1.69 12.38
CA VAL A 231 -2.42 -0.34 12.09
C VAL A 231 -2.24 0.41 13.40
N TYR A 232 -0.98 0.66 13.74
CA TYR A 232 -0.55 1.46 14.87
C TYR A 232 -0.52 2.93 14.46
N VAL A 233 -1.27 3.77 15.15
CA VAL A 233 -1.27 5.22 14.96
C VAL A 233 -0.67 5.87 16.21
N ALA A 234 0.52 6.42 16.04
CA ALA A 234 1.25 7.13 17.08
C ALA A 234 1.12 8.65 16.91
N ASP A 235 0.85 9.37 18.00
CA ASP A 235 0.86 10.84 18.00
C ASP A 235 2.30 11.34 18.13
N CYS A 236 2.88 11.72 16.99
CA CYS A 236 4.26 12.18 16.91
C CYS A 236 4.41 13.69 17.07
N ALA A 237 3.33 14.44 17.29
CA ALA A 237 3.42 15.88 17.50
C ALA A 237 4.28 16.20 18.74
N LYS A 238 4.15 15.39 19.81
CA LYS A 238 4.96 15.53 21.03
C LYS A 238 6.46 15.28 20.77
N ILE A 239 6.79 14.31 19.92
CA ILE A 239 8.18 14.03 19.52
C ILE A 239 8.73 15.22 18.73
N ALA A 240 7.95 15.73 17.77
CA ALA A 240 8.32 16.90 16.98
C ALA A 240 8.59 18.13 17.85
N ASP A 241 7.73 18.37 18.85
CA ASP A 241 7.88 19.49 19.78
C ASP A 241 9.12 19.33 20.68
N SER A 242 9.42 18.10 21.13
CA SER A 242 10.66 17.83 21.89
C SER A 242 11.91 18.08 21.04
N ILE A 243 11.92 17.64 19.78
CA ILE A 243 13.03 17.88 18.85
C ILE A 243 13.28 19.38 18.68
N ARG A 244 12.23 20.18 18.46
CA ARG A 244 12.36 21.63 18.26
C ARG A 244 12.95 22.37 19.47
N ARG A 245 12.67 21.88 20.68
CA ARG A 245 13.12 22.51 21.93
C ARG A 245 14.52 22.09 22.35
N ASN A 246 14.85 20.83 22.12
CA ASN A 246 16.01 20.19 22.77
C ASN A 246 17.13 19.85 21.79
N ILE A 247 16.89 19.88 20.48
CA ILE A 247 17.85 19.46 19.46
C ILE A 247 18.19 20.62 18.53
N ASP A 248 19.48 20.70 18.17
CA ASP A 248 19.98 21.63 17.16
C ASP A 248 19.18 21.53 15.86
N SER A 249 18.78 22.69 15.32
CA SER A 249 17.94 22.79 14.13
C SER A 249 18.51 22.10 12.89
N HIS A 250 19.84 22.06 12.76
CA HIS A 250 20.51 21.38 11.65
C HIS A 250 20.37 19.85 11.73
N LEU A 251 20.07 19.30 12.91
CA LEU A 251 19.90 17.86 13.15
C LEU A 251 18.44 17.41 13.17
N TRP A 252 17.46 18.32 13.05
CA TRP A 252 16.04 17.97 13.16
C TRP A 252 15.58 16.83 12.25
N SER A 253 16.02 16.82 10.99
CA SER A 253 15.65 15.74 10.05
C SER A 253 16.20 14.38 10.47
N ILE A 254 17.46 14.33 10.92
CA ILE A 254 18.10 13.11 11.44
C ILE A 254 17.43 12.68 12.74
N ALA A 255 17.20 13.62 13.66
CA ALA A 255 16.57 13.36 14.95
C ALA A 255 15.15 12.81 14.81
N PHE A 256 14.35 13.36 13.89
CA PHE A 256 13.00 12.88 13.64
C PHE A 256 12.98 11.46 13.06
N LYS A 257 13.82 11.19 12.05
CA LYS A 257 13.97 9.83 11.50
C LYS A 257 14.46 8.84 12.55
N ARG A 258 15.43 9.25 13.35
CA ARG A 258 15.96 8.45 14.45
C ARG A 258 14.87 8.10 15.46
N ALA A 259 14.09 9.10 15.87
CA ALA A 259 12.95 8.90 16.76
C ALA A 259 11.90 7.95 16.15
N LEU A 260 11.63 8.07 14.84
CA LEU A 260 10.71 7.19 14.13
C LEU A 260 11.20 5.74 14.11
N TYR A 261 12.49 5.50 13.89
CA TYR A 261 13.09 4.17 13.93
C TYR A 261 13.04 3.55 15.33
N ARG A 262 13.37 4.33 16.37
CA ARG A 262 13.27 3.90 17.76
C ARG A 262 11.83 3.60 18.18
N LEU A 263 10.88 4.45 17.78
CA LEU A 263 9.45 4.21 17.96
C LEU A 263 9.00 2.92 17.26
N ALA A 264 9.45 2.72 16.02
CA ALA A 264 9.17 1.52 15.24
C ALA A 264 9.75 0.26 15.90
N GLU A 265 10.97 0.31 16.43
CA GLU A 265 11.61 -0.80 17.13
C GLU A 265 10.79 -1.24 18.36
N VAL A 266 10.37 -0.28 19.19
CA VAL A 266 9.55 -0.56 20.38
C VAL A 266 8.22 -1.22 19.98
N ILE A 267 7.54 -0.67 18.97
CA ILE A 267 6.25 -1.20 18.50
C ILE A 267 6.44 -2.55 17.80
N ALA A 268 7.50 -2.72 17.01
CA ALA A 268 7.79 -3.95 16.28
C ALA A 268 8.02 -5.13 17.23
N ARG A 269 8.78 -4.93 18.32
CA ARG A 269 8.98 -5.94 19.37
C ARG A 269 7.65 -6.34 20.02
N ARG A 270 6.79 -5.38 20.38
CA ARG A 270 5.44 -5.64 20.92
C ARG A 270 4.55 -6.37 19.91
N ALA A 271 4.67 -6.00 18.64
CA ALA A 271 3.96 -6.62 17.54
C ALA A 271 4.50 -8.01 17.20
N LYS A 272 5.67 -8.42 17.71
CA LYS A 272 6.42 -9.63 17.29
C LYS A 272 6.78 -9.59 15.79
N ALA A 273 7.08 -8.42 15.27
CA ALA A 273 7.72 -8.26 13.97
C ALA A 273 9.22 -8.56 14.09
N GLN A 274 9.83 -8.99 12.99
CA GLN A 274 11.25 -9.36 12.90
C GLN A 274 12.08 -8.30 12.18
N ALA A 275 11.44 -7.35 11.49
CA ALA A 275 12.10 -6.26 10.80
C ALA A 275 11.19 -5.02 10.71
N ILE A 276 11.81 -3.86 10.48
CA ILE A 276 11.15 -2.59 10.15
C ILE A 276 11.24 -2.40 8.64
N VAL A 277 10.22 -1.82 8.01
CA VAL A 277 10.23 -1.50 6.57
C VAL A 277 10.02 0.00 6.37
N THR A 278 10.84 0.63 5.54
CA THR A 278 10.70 2.05 5.18
C THR A 278 10.55 2.25 3.68
N GLY A 279 9.93 3.37 3.31
CA GLY A 279 9.83 3.84 1.93
C GLY A 279 11.02 4.67 1.46
N GLU A 280 12.20 4.50 2.04
CA GLU A 280 13.37 5.33 1.68
C GLU A 280 14.02 4.85 0.37
N SER A 281 14.34 5.80 -0.51
CA SER A 281 15.11 5.59 -1.74
C SER A 281 16.44 6.34 -1.67
N LEU A 282 17.52 5.81 -2.25
CA LEU A 282 18.83 6.43 -2.12
C LEU A 282 18.95 7.68 -3.01
N GLY A 283 19.34 8.82 -2.42
CA GLY A 283 19.66 10.03 -3.18
C GLY A 283 18.45 10.88 -3.60
N GLN A 284 17.23 10.54 -3.20
CA GLN A 284 16.02 11.30 -3.54
C GLN A 284 15.85 12.58 -2.71
N VAL A 285 16.20 12.54 -1.41
CA VAL A 285 16.18 13.72 -0.51
C VAL A 285 17.45 13.78 0.34
N SER A 286 17.75 14.95 0.91
CA SER A 286 18.95 15.19 1.74
C SER A 286 19.08 14.24 2.93
N SER A 287 17.96 13.78 3.47
CA SER A 287 17.89 12.83 4.59
C SER A 287 18.05 11.37 4.18
N GLN A 288 18.24 11.07 2.89
CA GLN A 288 18.40 9.73 2.32
C GLN A 288 19.74 9.57 1.59
N THR A 289 20.81 10.12 2.17
CA THR A 289 22.19 9.79 1.79
C THR A 289 22.68 8.59 2.58
N LEU A 290 23.73 7.90 2.10
CA LEU A 290 24.34 6.79 2.87
C LEU A 290 24.78 7.21 4.28
N GLN A 291 25.29 8.43 4.42
CA GLN A 291 25.71 8.98 5.72
C GLN A 291 24.51 9.17 6.65
N ALA A 292 23.42 9.73 6.16
CA ALA A 292 22.20 9.90 6.93
C ALA A 292 21.58 8.55 7.32
N LEU A 293 21.47 7.60 6.38
CA LEU A 293 20.92 6.27 6.63
C LEU A 293 21.75 5.49 7.66
N SER A 294 23.08 5.53 7.53
CA SER A 294 23.99 4.91 8.49
C SER A 294 23.86 5.53 9.88
N ALA A 295 23.66 6.85 9.98
CA ALA A 295 23.51 7.53 11.26
C ALA A 295 22.18 7.18 11.95
N VAL A 296 21.06 7.15 11.21
CA VAL A 296 19.74 6.87 11.79
C VAL A 296 19.53 5.39 12.15
N GLU A 297 20.23 4.47 11.50
CA GLU A 297 20.14 3.02 11.75
C GLU A 297 21.09 2.50 12.84
N LYS A 298 22.11 3.28 13.22
CA LYS A 298 23.10 2.92 14.24
C LYS A 298 22.42 2.41 15.53
N ASP A 299 22.78 1.26 16.09
CA ASP A 299 22.21 0.73 17.34
C ASP A 299 20.68 0.47 17.33
N ILE A 300 20.06 0.36 16.15
CA ILE A 300 18.73 -0.26 16.00
C ILE A 300 18.94 -1.77 15.95
N ASP A 301 18.41 -2.49 16.94
CA ASP A 301 18.62 -3.94 17.12
C ASP A 301 17.55 -4.75 16.38
N MET A 302 17.27 -4.33 15.13
CA MET A 302 16.35 -4.97 14.19
C MET A 302 16.73 -4.61 12.74
N PRO A 303 16.61 -5.53 11.76
CA PRO A 303 16.82 -5.20 10.35
C PRO A 303 15.87 -4.09 9.86
N VAL A 304 16.41 -3.11 9.15
CA VAL A 304 15.63 -2.07 8.44
C VAL A 304 15.66 -2.33 6.94
N LEU A 305 14.54 -2.81 6.41
CA LEU A 305 14.38 -3.15 5.00
C LEU A 305 13.93 -1.92 4.21
N ARG A 306 14.59 -1.67 3.08
CA ARG A 306 14.33 -0.53 2.18
C ARG A 306 14.06 -1.01 0.75
N PRO A 307 12.84 -1.52 0.47
CA PRO A 307 12.52 -2.11 -0.84
C PRO A 307 12.72 -1.17 -2.03
N LEU A 308 12.73 0.15 -1.80
CA LEU A 308 12.84 1.17 -2.85
C LEU A 308 14.25 1.73 -3.02
N ILE A 309 15.24 1.22 -2.28
CA ILE A 309 16.57 1.84 -2.17
C ILE A 309 17.28 2.06 -3.52
N GLY A 310 16.98 1.23 -4.52
CA GLY A 310 17.55 1.29 -5.86
C GLY A 310 16.55 1.62 -6.96
N LEU A 311 15.33 2.05 -6.63
CA LEU A 311 14.31 2.46 -7.61
C LEU A 311 14.32 3.97 -7.79
N ASP A 312 14.08 4.41 -9.01
CA ASP A 312 13.85 5.82 -9.30
C ASP A 312 12.39 6.25 -8.99
N LYS A 313 12.13 7.56 -9.09
CA LYS A 313 10.84 8.14 -8.77
C LYS A 313 9.73 7.70 -9.73
N GLU A 314 10.04 7.52 -11.01
CA GLU A 314 9.05 7.14 -12.02
C GLU A 314 8.60 5.69 -11.80
N GLU A 315 9.54 4.79 -11.50
CA GLU A 315 9.28 3.40 -11.14
C GLU A 315 8.38 3.30 -9.89
N ILE A 316 8.65 4.12 -8.87
CA ILE A 316 7.84 4.17 -7.64
C ILE A 316 6.43 4.69 -7.94
N VAL A 317 6.30 5.74 -8.76
CA VAL A 317 5.00 6.31 -9.15
C VAL A 317 4.17 5.31 -9.96
N GLU A 318 4.79 4.60 -10.90
CA GLU A 318 4.10 3.57 -11.69
C GLU A 318 3.63 2.41 -10.81
N ALA A 319 4.48 1.99 -9.85
CA ALA A 319 4.09 1.00 -8.86
C ALA A 319 2.90 1.49 -8.01
N ALA A 320 2.91 2.75 -7.54
CA ALA A 320 1.82 3.34 -6.76
C ALA A 320 0.49 3.39 -7.53
N LYS A 321 0.53 3.73 -8.83
CA LYS A 321 -0.64 3.70 -9.72
C LYS A 321 -1.18 2.29 -9.88
N ARG A 322 -0.30 1.31 -10.12
CA ARG A 322 -0.67 -0.10 -10.27
C ARG A 322 -1.36 -0.67 -9.02
N ILE A 323 -0.93 -0.26 -7.82
CA ILE A 323 -1.54 -0.73 -6.56
C ILE A 323 -2.71 0.14 -6.10
N GLY A 324 -2.98 1.25 -6.81
CA GLY A 324 -4.11 2.15 -6.58
C GLY A 324 -3.93 3.12 -5.41
N THR A 325 -2.71 3.36 -4.93
CA THR A 325 -2.44 4.29 -3.81
C THR A 325 -2.09 5.70 -4.27
N TYR A 326 -1.67 5.88 -5.53
CA TYR A 326 -1.13 7.14 -6.05
C TYR A 326 -2.07 8.34 -5.83
N GLU A 327 -3.31 8.27 -6.31
CA GLU A 327 -4.26 9.37 -6.27
C GLU A 327 -4.58 9.78 -4.82
N LEU A 328 -4.72 8.80 -3.93
CA LEU A 328 -4.96 9.04 -2.51
C LEU A 328 -3.72 9.68 -1.84
N SER A 329 -2.53 9.19 -2.15
CA SER A 329 -1.28 9.71 -1.59
C SER A 329 -1.03 11.17 -1.98
N THR A 330 -1.37 11.57 -3.20
CA THR A 330 -1.22 12.98 -3.64
C THR A 330 -2.10 13.97 -2.89
N GLN A 331 -3.14 13.50 -2.20
CA GLN A 331 -4.05 14.35 -1.42
C GLN A 331 -3.56 14.55 0.03
N VAL A 332 -2.54 13.81 0.46
CA VAL A 332 -2.00 13.90 1.83
C VAL A 332 -0.92 14.98 1.87
N PRO A 333 -1.04 15.99 2.76
CA PRO A 333 0.01 17.01 2.90
C PRO A 333 1.32 16.44 3.47
N GLU A 334 2.46 16.98 3.03
CA GLU A 334 3.79 16.58 3.50
C GLU A 334 4.21 17.30 4.79
N TYR A 335 3.81 16.77 5.95
CA TYR A 335 4.14 17.37 7.25
C TYR A 335 5.62 17.22 7.66
N CYS A 336 6.35 16.27 7.09
CA CYS A 336 7.78 16.06 7.41
C CYS A 336 8.68 17.19 6.88
N ALA A 337 8.19 18.02 5.96
CA ALA A 337 8.94 19.16 5.43
C ALA A 337 9.34 20.18 6.51
N ILE A 338 8.63 20.23 7.64
CA ILE A 338 8.90 21.13 8.76
C ILE A 338 10.32 20.96 9.34
N PHE A 339 10.93 19.78 9.18
CA PHE A 339 12.28 19.48 9.66
C PHE A 339 13.41 19.77 8.66
N SER A 340 13.11 20.48 7.55
CA SER A 340 14.05 20.64 6.41
C SER A 340 14.71 22.02 6.34
N ARG A 341 14.81 22.78 7.44
CA ARG A 341 15.55 24.05 7.48
C ARG A 341 17.06 23.77 7.60
N GLU A 342 17.81 24.00 6.52
CA GLU A 342 19.27 23.78 6.42
C GLU A 342 19.76 22.43 7.01
N PRO A 343 19.20 21.29 6.57
CA PRO A 343 19.43 20.01 7.21
C PRO A 343 20.85 19.50 6.95
N ARG A 344 21.56 19.11 8.02
CA ARG A 344 22.79 18.34 7.89
C ARG A 344 22.47 16.93 7.36
N ARG A 345 23.34 16.45 6.49
CA ARG A 345 23.23 15.11 5.84
C ARG A 345 23.96 14.00 6.60
N TRP A 346 24.52 14.33 7.76
CA TRP A 346 25.30 13.41 8.60
C TRP A 346 25.20 13.85 10.06
N ALA A 347 25.37 12.90 10.97
CA ALA A 347 25.51 13.12 12.41
C ALA A 347 26.62 12.21 12.94
N SER A 348 27.38 12.72 13.90
CA SER A 348 28.37 11.95 14.64
C SER A 348 27.70 10.97 15.61
N THR A 349 28.46 10.00 16.10
CA THR A 349 27.94 9.02 17.09
C THR A 349 27.45 9.72 18.37
N ALA A 350 28.22 10.68 18.88
CA ALA A 350 27.83 11.44 20.08
C ALA A 350 26.53 12.25 19.88
N GLU A 351 26.32 12.82 18.68
CA GLU A 351 25.07 13.52 18.35
C GLU A 351 23.89 12.54 18.31
N ILE A 352 24.06 11.32 17.78
CA ILE A 352 23.00 10.29 17.78
C ILE A 352 22.67 9.82 19.20
N GLU A 353 23.68 9.60 20.05
CA GLU A 353 23.47 9.23 21.46
C GLU A 353 22.75 10.33 22.24
N ALA A 354 23.11 11.60 22.00
CA ALA A 354 22.44 12.74 22.61
C ALA A 354 20.97 12.86 22.16
N ILE A 355 20.69 12.63 20.87
CA ILE A 355 19.32 12.57 20.34
C ILE A 355 18.53 11.45 21.03
N ASP A 356 19.10 10.24 21.11
CA ASP A 356 18.44 9.09 21.74
C ASP A 356 18.11 9.38 23.21
N LEU A 357 19.05 9.95 23.97
CA LEU A 357 18.85 10.32 25.36
C LEU A 357 17.75 11.38 25.53
N ALA A 358 17.77 12.42 24.70
CA ALA A 358 16.81 13.52 24.78
C ALA A 358 15.38 13.10 24.39
N LEU A 359 15.22 12.06 23.57
CA LEU A 359 13.93 11.62 23.05
C LEU A 359 13.44 10.30 23.68
N TRP A 360 14.24 9.64 24.52
CA TRP A 360 13.94 8.32 25.07
C TRP A 360 12.55 8.22 25.71
N ASP A 361 12.27 9.05 26.71
CA ASP A 361 11.02 8.98 27.48
C ASP A 361 9.81 9.29 26.61
N ILE A 362 9.92 10.30 25.73
CA ILE A 362 8.79 10.67 24.86
C ILE A 362 8.50 9.60 23.82
N ILE A 363 9.52 8.91 23.31
CA ILE A 363 9.34 7.78 22.39
C ILE A 363 8.63 6.61 23.10
N GLN A 364 9.05 6.26 24.33
CA GLN A 364 8.42 5.18 25.10
C GLN A 364 6.95 5.49 25.45
N ALA A 365 6.67 6.73 25.85
CA ALA A 365 5.31 7.20 26.10
C ALA A 365 4.46 7.12 24.82
N THR A 366 4.97 7.67 23.72
CA THR A 366 4.30 7.67 22.41
C THR A 366 4.01 6.25 21.92
N ALA A 367 4.95 5.32 22.08
CA ALA A 367 4.76 3.92 21.71
C ALA A 367 3.66 3.23 22.53
N THR A 368 3.50 3.63 23.80
CA THR A 368 2.52 3.07 24.74
C THR A 368 1.13 3.64 24.53
N GLU A 369 1.04 4.92 24.17
CA GLU A 369 -0.21 5.61 23.84
C GLU A 369 -0.71 5.32 22.42
N ALA A 370 0.10 4.66 21.58
CA ALA A 370 -0.24 4.38 20.19
C ALA A 370 -1.56 3.60 20.07
N LYS A 371 -2.50 4.14 19.29
CA LYS A 371 -3.79 3.49 19.03
C LYS A 371 -3.60 2.35 18.04
N VAL A 372 -4.34 1.25 18.22
CA VAL A 372 -4.26 0.08 17.34
C VAL A 372 -5.62 -0.17 16.71
N TYR A 373 -5.64 -0.18 15.37
CA TYR A 373 -6.81 -0.52 14.58
C TYR A 373 -6.54 -1.81 13.79
N LYS A 374 -7.60 -2.52 13.41
CA LYS A 374 -7.53 -3.61 12.43
C LYS A 374 -7.84 -3.07 11.04
N LYS A 375 -7.30 -3.73 10.00
CA LYS A 375 -7.62 -3.44 8.58
C LYS A 375 -9.13 -3.26 8.36
N THR A 376 -9.94 -4.12 8.95
CA THR A 376 -11.41 -4.12 8.79
C THR A 376 -12.11 -2.89 9.40
N GLU A 377 -11.45 -2.17 10.30
CA GLU A 377 -12.01 -1.01 11.03
C GLU A 377 -11.62 0.32 10.37
N LEU A 378 -10.63 0.33 9.48
CA LEU A 378 -10.03 1.56 8.96
C LEU A 378 -11.02 2.48 8.24
N ARG A 379 -11.95 1.90 7.47
CA ARG A 379 -12.95 2.67 6.73
C ARG A 379 -13.85 3.49 7.65
N GLU A 380 -14.32 2.87 8.72
CA GLU A 380 -15.19 3.50 9.72
C GLU A 380 -14.43 4.60 10.47
N VAL A 381 -13.21 4.29 10.94
CA VAL A 381 -12.35 5.24 11.65
C VAL A 381 -12.01 6.45 10.78
N ALA A 382 -11.62 6.22 9.52
CA ALA A 382 -11.30 7.31 8.59
C ALA A 382 -12.53 8.21 8.33
N THR A 383 -13.72 7.63 8.24
CA THR A 383 -14.98 8.36 8.03
C THR A 383 -15.33 9.19 9.27
N SER A 384 -15.24 8.61 10.47
CA SER A 384 -15.48 9.31 11.73
C SER A 384 -14.52 10.50 11.92
N LEU A 385 -13.22 10.30 11.72
CA LEU A 385 -12.22 11.37 11.82
C LEU A 385 -12.47 12.49 10.81
N SER A 386 -12.90 12.15 9.59
CA SER A 386 -13.27 13.14 8.58
C SER A 386 -14.44 13.97 9.07
N SER A 387 -15.52 13.35 9.54
CA SER A 387 -16.71 14.07 10.03
C SER A 387 -16.39 14.99 11.22
N GLU A 388 -15.58 14.52 12.17
CA GLU A 388 -15.11 15.32 13.30
C GLU A 388 -14.27 16.52 12.83
N ALA A 389 -13.33 16.31 11.91
CA ALA A 389 -12.53 17.39 11.35
C ALA A 389 -13.37 18.42 10.58
N HIS A 390 -14.37 18.00 9.82
CA HIS A 390 -15.26 18.93 9.12
C HIS A 390 -16.11 19.76 10.09
N SER A 391 -16.37 19.27 11.31
CA SER A 391 -17.08 20.06 12.35
C SER A 391 -16.28 21.27 12.87
N VAL A 392 -14.96 21.32 12.62
CA VAL A 392 -14.13 22.49 12.96
C VAL A 392 -14.03 23.49 11.81
N VAL A 393 -14.51 23.14 10.62
CA VAL A 393 -14.39 23.95 9.42
C VAL A 393 -15.62 24.85 9.26
N ILE A 394 -15.38 26.12 8.90
CA ILE A 394 -16.41 27.12 8.61
C ILE A 394 -16.17 27.76 7.25
N ASP A 395 -17.25 28.20 6.60
CA ASP A 395 -17.19 28.88 5.31
C ASP A 395 -16.87 30.38 5.43
N GLN A 396 -17.25 31.01 6.55
CA GLN A 396 -16.99 32.43 6.83
C GLN A 396 -16.64 32.65 8.30
N PRO A 397 -15.71 33.57 8.62
CA PRO A 397 -15.41 33.93 10.00
C PRO A 397 -16.64 34.58 10.66
N PRO A 398 -17.01 34.21 11.90
CA PRO A 398 -18.05 34.91 12.63
C PRO A 398 -17.60 36.34 12.99
N PRO A 399 -18.55 37.30 13.15
CA PRO A 399 -18.22 38.66 13.54
C PRO A 399 -17.42 38.71 14.85
N GLY A 400 -16.36 39.52 14.89
CA GLY A 400 -15.50 39.68 16.08
C GLY A 400 -14.49 38.55 16.29
N ALA A 401 -14.38 37.59 15.36
CA ALA A 401 -13.35 36.56 15.43
C ALA A 401 -11.94 37.12 15.24
N VAL A 402 -10.99 36.56 15.98
CA VAL A 402 -9.55 36.77 15.76
C VAL A 402 -9.13 35.87 14.59
N ILE A 403 -8.88 36.49 13.43
CA ILE A 403 -8.45 35.77 12.24
C ILE A 403 -6.93 35.61 12.30
N VAL A 404 -6.45 34.38 12.14
CA VAL A 404 -5.03 34.03 12.24
C VAL A 404 -4.56 33.39 10.94
N ASP A 405 -3.56 34.00 10.31
CA ASP A 405 -2.90 33.47 9.12
C ASP A 405 -1.68 32.63 9.52
N LEU A 406 -1.67 31.35 9.11
CA LEU A 406 -0.59 30.41 9.39
C LEU A 406 0.43 30.29 8.24
N ARG A 407 0.32 31.11 7.19
CA ARG A 407 1.24 31.13 6.04
C ARG A 407 2.51 31.90 6.35
N ASP A 408 3.51 31.77 5.47
CA ASP A 408 4.76 32.53 5.53
C ASP A 408 4.57 34.04 5.31
N GLU A 409 5.62 34.79 5.63
CA GLU A 409 5.63 36.26 5.60
C GLU A 409 5.32 36.81 4.23
N GLU A 410 5.93 36.20 3.21
CA GLU A 410 5.85 36.67 1.84
C GLU A 410 4.40 36.56 1.35
N SER A 411 3.75 35.44 1.65
CA SER A 411 2.37 35.21 1.26
C SER A 411 1.36 36.03 2.05
N TYR A 412 1.62 36.26 3.33
CA TYR A 412 0.84 37.19 4.16
C TYR A 412 0.96 38.62 3.64
N ALA A 413 2.18 39.09 3.35
CA ALA A 413 2.45 40.43 2.85
C ALA A 413 1.84 40.67 1.47
N LYS A 414 1.86 39.66 0.58
CA LYS A 414 1.19 39.73 -0.73
C LYS A 414 -0.31 39.94 -0.58
N TRP A 415 -0.96 39.16 0.29
CA TRP A 415 -2.39 39.30 0.57
C TRP A 415 -2.77 38.52 1.84
N HIS A 416 -3.61 39.12 2.68
CA HIS A 416 -4.23 38.48 3.84
C HIS A 416 -5.65 39.02 4.05
N LEU A 417 -6.47 38.28 4.82
CA LEU A 417 -7.79 38.75 5.21
C LEU A 417 -7.69 40.04 6.04
N PRO A 418 -8.62 41.01 5.86
CA PRO A 418 -8.63 42.23 6.67
C PRO A 418 -8.64 41.93 8.16
N GLY A 419 -7.71 42.52 8.90
CA GLY A 419 -7.58 42.33 10.35
C GLY A 419 -6.99 40.98 10.78
N ALA A 420 -6.54 40.14 9.85
CA ALA A 420 -5.82 38.92 10.19
C ALA A 420 -4.48 39.23 10.86
N VAL A 421 -4.07 38.38 11.80
CA VAL A 421 -2.75 38.42 12.42
C VAL A 421 -1.96 37.22 11.95
N ARG A 422 -0.76 37.44 11.43
CA ARG A 422 0.13 36.32 11.06
C ARG A 422 0.77 35.72 12.31
N VAL A 423 0.69 34.41 12.45
CA VAL A 423 1.31 33.68 13.57
C VAL A 423 1.97 32.43 13.02
N ASP A 424 3.24 32.24 13.33
CA ASP A 424 3.92 30.98 13.03
C ASP A 424 3.28 29.84 13.86
N VAL A 425 3.11 28.67 13.24
CA VAL A 425 2.39 27.53 13.81
C VAL A 425 2.88 27.15 15.21
N ASP A 426 4.20 27.23 15.43
CA ASP A 426 4.87 26.92 16.70
C ASP A 426 4.54 27.93 17.82
N LYS A 427 4.06 29.13 17.47
CA LYS A 427 3.71 30.20 18.42
C LYS A 427 2.21 30.35 18.66
N VAL A 428 1.38 29.51 18.03
CA VAL A 428 -0.08 29.65 18.12
C VAL A 428 -0.59 29.51 19.55
N PHE A 429 -0.07 28.54 20.32
CA PHE A 429 -0.50 28.34 21.71
C PHE A 429 -0.18 29.57 22.58
N ASP A 430 1.05 30.07 22.51
CA ASP A 430 1.46 31.29 23.22
C ASP A 430 0.62 32.51 22.81
N PHE A 431 0.28 32.60 21.53
CA PHE A 431 -0.55 33.68 21.00
C PHE A 431 -1.98 33.64 21.57
N VAL A 432 -2.64 32.48 21.56
CA VAL A 432 -4.02 32.39 22.07
C VAL A 432 -4.09 32.51 23.60
N GLU A 433 -3.04 32.10 24.31
CA GLU A 433 -2.95 32.29 25.76
C GLU A 433 -2.87 33.78 26.11
N LYS A 434 -2.09 34.56 25.35
CA LYS A 434 -1.98 36.01 25.51
C LYS A 434 -3.27 36.75 25.13
N MET A 435 -3.93 36.30 24.05
CA MET A 435 -5.15 36.94 23.54
C MET A 435 -6.38 36.64 24.41
N GLY A 436 -6.42 35.49 25.09
CA GLY A 436 -7.46 35.12 26.04
C GLY A 436 -8.45 34.07 25.51
N ARG A 437 -9.03 33.29 26.43
CA ARG A 437 -9.86 32.11 26.11
C ARG A 437 -11.26 32.43 25.57
N ASP A 438 -11.76 33.64 25.82
CA ASP A 438 -13.13 34.02 25.46
C ASP A 438 -13.30 34.37 23.97
N ASN A 439 -12.19 34.64 23.29
CA ASN A 439 -12.19 34.95 21.87
C ASN A 439 -12.55 33.74 21.01
N VAL A 440 -13.19 34.03 19.87
CA VAL A 440 -13.35 33.05 18.79
C VAL A 440 -12.16 33.19 17.84
N TYR A 441 -11.39 32.13 17.66
CA TYR A 441 -10.22 32.10 16.78
C TYR A 441 -10.57 31.41 15.47
N VAL A 442 -10.16 32.02 14.35
CA VAL A 442 -10.36 31.45 13.00
C VAL A 442 -9.01 31.39 12.30
N PHE A 443 -8.54 30.18 12.05
CA PHE A 443 -7.26 29.93 11.41
C PHE A 443 -7.46 29.69 9.91
N TYR A 444 -6.52 30.12 9.09
CA TYR A 444 -6.45 29.71 7.69
C TYR A 444 -5.00 29.48 7.25
N CYS A 445 -4.85 28.59 6.27
CA CYS A 445 -3.59 28.30 5.61
C CYS A 445 -3.82 28.09 4.10
N TYR A 446 -2.82 27.62 3.37
CA TYR A 446 -2.91 27.36 1.93
C TYR A 446 -4.04 26.40 1.53
N THR A 447 -4.19 25.30 2.27
CA THR A 447 -5.04 24.17 1.86
C THR A 447 -6.12 23.82 2.91
N GLY A 448 -6.18 24.56 4.02
CA GLY A 448 -7.08 24.28 5.15
C GLY A 448 -6.65 23.15 6.09
N GLY A 449 -5.69 22.30 5.69
CA GLY A 449 -5.28 21.15 6.51
C GLY A 449 -4.57 21.55 7.81
N LEU A 450 -3.61 22.46 7.72
CA LEU A 450 -2.86 22.97 8.88
C LEU A 450 -3.74 23.78 9.83
N SER A 451 -4.63 24.61 9.30
CA SER A 451 -5.56 25.39 10.12
C SER A 451 -6.62 24.52 10.80
N ALA A 452 -7.06 23.44 10.16
CA ALA A 452 -7.97 22.46 10.76
C ALA A 452 -7.30 21.73 11.94
N ASP A 453 -6.04 21.28 11.79
CA ASP A 453 -5.29 20.66 12.88
C ASP A 453 -5.11 21.62 14.08
N VAL A 454 -4.68 22.85 13.82
CA VAL A 454 -4.52 23.88 14.86
C VAL A 454 -5.85 24.13 15.58
N ALA A 455 -6.94 24.30 14.83
CA ALA A 455 -8.26 24.51 15.42
C ALA A 455 -8.72 23.33 16.28
N GLU A 456 -8.48 22.09 15.83
CA GLU A 456 -8.83 20.88 16.56
C GLU A 456 -8.05 20.76 17.88
N ARG A 457 -6.73 20.99 17.83
CA ARG A 457 -5.86 20.98 19.02
C ARG A 457 -6.30 22.02 20.05
N LEU A 458 -6.61 23.23 19.59
CA LEU A 458 -7.09 24.31 20.46
C LEU A 458 -8.46 24.01 21.08
N ARG A 459 -9.39 23.40 20.33
CA ARG A 459 -10.67 22.94 20.88
C ARG A 459 -10.49 21.88 21.96
N LYS A 460 -9.56 20.93 21.78
CA LYS A 460 -9.21 19.94 22.80
C LYS A 460 -8.66 20.59 24.08
N SER A 461 -8.04 21.75 23.96
CA SER A 461 -7.59 22.58 25.09
C SER A 461 -8.64 23.58 25.61
N GLY A 462 -9.88 23.54 25.10
CA GLY A 462 -11.01 24.34 25.59
C GLY A 462 -11.21 25.70 24.91
N TYR A 463 -10.49 26.00 23.82
CA TYR A 463 -10.66 27.25 23.07
C TYR A 463 -11.77 27.13 22.00
N LYS A 464 -12.42 28.25 21.67
CA LYS A 464 -13.35 28.36 20.54
C LYS A 464 -12.56 28.61 19.25
N ALA A 465 -12.02 27.54 18.66
CA ALA A 465 -11.21 27.63 17.45
C ALA A 465 -11.90 26.99 16.22
N TYR A 466 -11.71 27.58 15.04
CA TYR A 466 -12.27 27.12 13.78
C TYR A 466 -11.23 27.25 12.66
N SER A 467 -11.40 26.46 11.60
CA SER A 467 -10.60 26.57 10.38
C SER A 467 -11.45 27.13 9.25
N LEU A 468 -10.93 28.13 8.55
CA LEU A 468 -11.56 28.69 7.36
C LEU A 468 -11.05 27.98 6.11
N LEU A 469 -11.92 27.27 5.39
CA LEU A 469 -11.59 26.71 4.08
C LEU A 469 -11.71 27.82 3.04
N ARG A 470 -10.58 28.23 2.48
CA ARG A 470 -10.59 29.18 1.37
C ARG A 470 -10.84 28.41 0.08
N LYS A 471 -12.01 28.61 -0.54
CA LYS A 471 -12.22 28.22 -1.94
C LYS A 471 -11.30 29.09 -2.78
N SER A 472 -10.36 28.44 -3.47
CA SER A 472 -9.38 29.03 -4.39
C SER A 472 -10.05 29.89 -5.46
#